data_AF-R6ZJ91-F1
#
_entry.id   AF-R6ZJ91-F1
#
_cell.length_a   1.000
_cell.length_b   1.000
_cell.length_c   1.000
_cell.angle_alpha   90.00
_cell.angle_beta   90.00
_cell.angle_gamma   90.00
#
_symmetry.space_group_name_H-M   'P 1'
#
loop_
_entity.id
_entity.type
_entity.pdbx_description
1 polymer ?
#
loop_
_entity_poly.entity_id
_entity_poly.type
_entity_poly.pdbx_seq_one_letter_code
_entity_poly.pdbx_strand_id
1 'polypeptide(L)'
;MGNRTFEDVKSYVEWQSQGKCTVLSAKTEQHFDDLGVDVRVWNVKTDTDGDWWVVEGDGIPMNLYPQSAYYFGADEVYSFHMGLMQRMSASQGEYSPEDFVNGVTLDAEIAPQLFRKLKSVAALIDTAKEIEDFQAIGVQCRETLIELGNHIYDPAMAGDGEQPQASNFKRKCELFIQFYLKGSENADYRSIIKKLTESTWDYANKITHSRSATYYEASTCVTLCISLVGVYENILQKVFDPLSQYHCSVCQSKKLSIDGDDSDEDGMVKKLYLRCEECGATTEVVFEGNDGDNPTYTTGKVVE
;
A
#
# COMPACT_ATOMS: atom_id res chain seq x y z
N MET A 1 24.23 -13.81 8.56
CA MET A 1 23.79 -14.78 9.61
C MET A 1 24.92 -15.79 9.83
N GLY A 2 25.03 -16.42 11.01
CA GLY A 2 26.13 -17.37 11.26
C GLY A 2 26.05 -18.64 10.40
N ASN A 3 27.18 -19.33 10.21
CA ASN A 3 27.27 -20.61 9.50
C ASN A 3 26.21 -21.58 10.02
N ARG A 4 25.39 -22.15 9.12
CA ARG A 4 24.36 -23.12 9.49
C ARG A 4 24.99 -24.42 9.98
N THR A 5 24.33 -25.05 10.93
CA THR A 5 24.78 -26.30 11.56
C THR A 5 24.17 -27.51 10.85
N PHE A 6 24.69 -28.70 11.18
CA PHE A 6 24.10 -29.97 10.76
C PHE A 6 22.60 -30.06 11.10
N GLU A 7 22.19 -29.57 12.29
CA GLU A 7 20.79 -29.65 12.70
C GLU A 7 19.88 -28.70 11.94
N ASP A 8 20.40 -27.56 11.48
CA ASP A 8 19.65 -26.64 10.63
C ASP A 8 19.37 -27.27 9.26
N VAL A 9 20.40 -27.89 8.66
CA VAL A 9 20.29 -28.59 7.37
C VAL A 9 19.37 -29.81 7.49
N LYS A 10 19.52 -30.59 8.57
CA LYS A 10 18.66 -31.73 8.85
C LYS A 10 17.20 -31.31 8.97
N SER A 11 16.92 -30.34 9.84
CA SER A 11 15.56 -29.85 10.09
C SER A 11 14.91 -29.34 8.80
N TYR A 12 15.69 -28.64 7.96
CA TYR A 12 15.22 -28.15 6.68
C TYR A 12 14.85 -29.29 5.70
N VAL A 13 15.70 -30.30 5.55
CA VAL A 13 15.44 -31.43 4.63
C VAL A 13 14.25 -32.26 5.08
N GLU A 14 14.16 -32.58 6.38
CA GLU A 14 13.02 -33.33 6.93
C GLU A 14 11.71 -32.53 6.83
N TRP A 15 11.77 -31.21 6.99
CA TRP A 15 10.61 -30.35 6.77
C TRP A 15 10.16 -30.32 5.29
N GLN A 16 11.11 -30.24 4.36
CA GLN A 16 10.83 -30.24 2.92
C GLN A 16 10.23 -31.58 2.45
N SER A 17 10.61 -32.69 3.07
CA SER A 17 9.98 -34.00 2.82
C SER A 17 8.63 -34.18 3.52
N GLN A 18 8.14 -33.18 4.28
CA GLN A 18 6.96 -33.26 5.14
C GLN A 18 7.07 -34.37 6.21
N GLY A 19 8.28 -34.60 6.73
CA GLY A 19 8.57 -35.63 7.73
C GLY A 19 8.52 -37.06 7.19
N LYS A 20 8.62 -37.25 5.87
CA LYS A 20 8.56 -38.57 5.23
C LYS A 20 9.91 -39.29 5.17
N CYS A 21 10.99 -38.60 5.52
CA CYS A 21 12.32 -39.16 5.58
C CYS A 21 13.08 -38.67 6.80
N THR A 22 14.11 -39.43 7.17
CA THR A 22 15.07 -39.07 8.21
C THR A 22 16.43 -38.81 7.58
N VAL A 23 17.08 -37.71 7.97
CA VAL A 23 18.46 -37.45 7.54
C VAL A 23 19.41 -38.37 8.32
N LEU A 24 20.08 -39.26 7.58
CA LEU A 24 21.06 -40.19 8.14
C LEU A 24 22.43 -39.52 8.32
N SER A 25 22.82 -38.68 7.37
CA SER A 25 24.07 -37.92 7.43
C SER A 25 24.00 -36.67 6.57
N ALA A 26 24.70 -35.62 6.99
CA ALA A 26 24.92 -34.41 6.22
C ALA A 26 26.33 -33.88 6.50
N LYS A 27 27.05 -33.54 5.45
CA LYS A 27 28.40 -32.94 5.54
C LYS A 27 28.55 -31.85 4.50
N THR A 28 29.31 -30.80 4.81
CA THR A 28 29.72 -29.84 3.79
C THR A 28 30.68 -30.55 2.82
N GLU A 29 30.31 -30.58 1.54
CA GLU A 29 31.13 -31.16 0.47
C GLU A 29 32.06 -30.10 -0.10
N GLN A 30 31.54 -28.89 -0.33
CA GLN A 30 32.29 -27.76 -0.86
C GLN A 30 31.83 -26.42 -0.28
N HIS A 31 32.72 -25.45 -0.35
CA HIS A 31 32.54 -24.07 0.10
C HIS A 31 33.03 -23.13 -1.01
N PHE A 32 32.23 -22.12 -1.31
CA PHE A 32 32.47 -21.11 -2.33
C PHE A 32 32.37 -19.72 -1.69
N ASP A 33 33.23 -18.81 -2.15
CA ASP A 33 33.23 -17.40 -1.76
C ASP A 33 33.41 -16.57 -3.04
N ASP A 34 32.36 -16.52 -3.85
CA ASP A 34 32.33 -15.75 -5.09
C ASP A 34 31.32 -14.61 -4.99
N LEU A 35 31.57 -13.52 -5.72
CA LEU A 35 30.67 -12.35 -5.78
C LEU A 35 30.34 -11.73 -4.40
N GLY A 36 31.17 -11.99 -3.39
CA GLY A 36 30.96 -11.51 -2.02
C GLY A 36 29.89 -12.28 -1.23
N VAL A 37 29.56 -13.50 -1.67
CA VAL A 37 28.57 -14.38 -1.03
C VAL A 37 29.25 -15.68 -0.60
N ASP A 38 29.18 -15.99 0.70
CA ASP A 38 29.66 -17.26 1.27
C ASP A 38 28.58 -18.34 1.07
N VAL A 39 28.92 -19.39 0.33
CA VAL A 39 27.99 -20.46 -0.05
C VAL A 39 28.57 -21.83 0.27
N ARG A 40 27.77 -22.69 0.88
CA ARG A 40 28.13 -24.07 1.22
C ARG A 40 27.19 -25.05 0.54
N VAL A 41 27.78 -26.10 -0.02
CA VAL A 41 27.05 -27.22 -0.60
C VAL A 41 27.22 -28.41 0.31
N TRP A 42 26.11 -28.88 0.85
CA TRP A 42 26.02 -30.02 1.76
C TRP A 42 25.60 -31.28 1.00
N ASN A 43 26.31 -32.38 1.25
CA ASN A 43 25.94 -33.71 0.81
C ASN A 43 25.08 -34.36 1.88
N VAL A 44 23.79 -34.58 1.60
CA VAL A 44 22.82 -35.10 2.54
C VAL A 44 22.32 -36.46 2.07
N LYS A 45 22.32 -37.44 2.98
CA LYS A 45 21.81 -38.80 2.75
C LYS A 45 20.58 -39.02 3.63
N THR A 46 19.51 -39.52 3.03
CA THR A 46 18.27 -39.86 3.75
C THR A 46 18.04 -41.37 3.73
N ASP A 47 17.13 -41.84 4.58
CA ASP A 47 16.73 -43.25 4.67
C ASP A 47 15.91 -43.72 3.46
N THR A 48 14.91 -42.93 3.04
CA THR A 48 13.92 -43.37 2.04
C THR A 48 13.66 -42.38 0.91
N ASP A 49 14.24 -41.17 0.96
CA ASP A 49 13.95 -40.07 0.03
C ASP A 49 15.16 -39.70 -0.84
N GLY A 50 16.09 -40.66 -0.99
CA GLY A 50 17.29 -40.49 -1.81
C GLY A 50 18.31 -39.51 -1.24
N ASP A 51 19.21 -39.08 -2.13
CA ASP A 51 20.36 -38.25 -1.78
C ASP A 51 20.19 -36.84 -2.33
N TRP A 52 20.58 -35.85 -1.52
CA TRP A 52 20.35 -34.45 -1.80
C TRP A 52 21.65 -33.64 -1.72
N TRP A 53 21.74 -32.64 -2.58
CA TRP A 53 22.63 -31.50 -2.41
C TRP A 53 21.82 -30.37 -1.76
N VAL A 54 22.25 -29.88 -0.61
CA VAL A 54 21.64 -28.70 0.02
C VAL A 54 22.58 -27.52 -0.11
N VAL A 55 22.14 -26.47 -0.78
CA VAL A 55 22.91 -25.23 -0.93
C VAL A 55 22.37 -24.18 0.01
N GLU A 56 23.27 -23.50 0.70
CA GLU A 56 22.94 -22.43 1.62
C GLU A 56 24.06 -21.38 1.64
N GLY A 57 23.71 -20.13 1.95
CA GLY A 57 24.68 -19.04 2.04
C GLY A 57 24.08 -17.78 2.64
N ASP A 58 24.92 -16.80 2.94
CA ASP A 58 24.47 -15.54 3.52
C ASP A 58 23.75 -14.69 2.46
N GLY A 59 22.49 -14.33 2.71
CA GLY A 59 21.69 -13.56 1.76
C GLY A 59 21.10 -14.35 0.58
N ILE A 60 21.28 -15.68 0.53
CA ILE A 60 20.61 -16.56 -0.44
C ILE A 60 19.74 -17.61 0.27
N PRO A 61 18.49 -17.83 -0.18
CA PRO A 61 17.64 -18.90 0.34
C PRO A 61 18.30 -20.27 0.26
N MET A 62 18.12 -21.08 1.32
CA MET A 62 18.52 -22.49 1.31
C MET A 62 17.60 -23.30 0.40
N ASN A 63 18.17 -24.21 -0.39
CA ASN A 63 17.40 -25.09 -1.27
C ASN A 63 18.04 -26.48 -1.41
N LEU A 64 17.22 -27.49 -1.73
CA LEU A 64 17.66 -28.87 -1.97
C LEU A 64 17.56 -29.27 -3.45
N TYR A 65 18.52 -30.06 -3.91
CA TYR A 65 18.64 -30.52 -5.29
C TYR A 65 18.93 -32.02 -5.33
N PRO A 66 18.22 -32.80 -6.16
CA PRO A 66 18.40 -34.25 -6.18
C PRO A 66 19.75 -34.66 -6.81
N GLN A 67 20.43 -35.62 -6.20
CA GLN A 67 21.68 -36.19 -6.77
C GLN A 67 21.43 -37.14 -7.95
N SER A 68 20.19 -37.63 -8.13
CA SER A 68 19.90 -38.81 -8.94
C SER A 68 19.58 -38.58 -10.43
N ALA A 69 19.47 -37.32 -10.91
CA ALA A 69 18.93 -37.09 -12.26
C ALA A 69 19.65 -36.05 -13.13
N TYR A 70 20.16 -34.93 -12.59
CA TYR A 70 20.65 -33.81 -13.42
C TYR A 70 21.86 -33.04 -12.88
N TYR A 71 22.29 -33.28 -11.64
CA TYR A 71 23.36 -32.52 -10.97
C TYR A 71 24.45 -33.45 -10.47
N PHE A 72 25.57 -33.48 -11.21
CA PHE A 72 26.59 -34.51 -11.09
C PHE A 72 27.60 -34.25 -9.96
N GLY A 73 27.69 -33.02 -9.46
CA GLY A 73 28.61 -32.63 -8.38
C GLY A 73 28.22 -31.33 -7.69
N ALA A 74 28.99 -30.97 -6.66
CA ALA A 74 28.72 -29.78 -5.85
C ALA A 74 28.87 -28.47 -6.66
N ASP A 75 29.82 -28.40 -7.61
CA ASP A 75 30.02 -27.26 -8.51
C ASP A 75 28.81 -27.00 -9.42
N GLU A 76 28.21 -28.05 -10.00
CA GLU A 76 27.06 -27.89 -10.89
C GLU A 76 25.83 -27.40 -10.13
N VAL A 77 25.60 -27.93 -8.92
CA VAL A 77 24.50 -27.47 -8.07
C VAL A 77 24.73 -26.04 -7.61
N TYR A 78 25.96 -25.71 -7.21
CA TYR A 78 26.32 -24.34 -6.85
C TYR A 78 26.03 -23.37 -8.00
N SER A 79 26.51 -23.68 -9.20
CA SER A 79 26.29 -22.85 -10.40
C SER A 79 24.81 -22.70 -10.73
N PHE A 80 24.03 -23.78 -10.65
CA PHE A 80 22.59 -23.75 -10.87
C PHE A 80 21.86 -22.92 -9.82
N HIS A 81 22.21 -23.10 -8.55
CA HIS A 81 21.66 -22.35 -7.44
C HIS A 81 21.93 -20.85 -7.60
N MET A 82 23.18 -20.47 -7.86
CA MET A 82 23.56 -19.07 -8.09
C MET A 82 22.85 -18.47 -9.30
N GLY A 83 22.70 -19.22 -10.39
CA GLY A 83 21.92 -18.78 -11.55
C GLY A 83 20.43 -18.55 -11.24
N LEU A 84 19.82 -19.43 -10.44
CA LEU A 84 18.46 -19.22 -9.94
C LEU A 84 18.36 -17.99 -9.04
N MET A 85 19.30 -17.82 -8.11
CA MET A 85 19.32 -16.68 -7.18
C MET A 85 19.49 -15.37 -7.93
N GLN A 86 20.34 -15.33 -8.97
CA GLN A 86 20.49 -14.16 -9.83
C GLN A 86 19.19 -13.82 -10.55
N ARG A 87 18.45 -14.80 -11.08
CA ARG A 87 17.17 -14.56 -11.75
C ARG A 87 16.08 -14.12 -10.77
N MET A 88 16.05 -14.72 -9.57
CA MET A 88 15.13 -14.34 -8.52
C MET A 88 15.43 -12.93 -7.99
N SER A 89 16.71 -12.60 -7.79
CA SER A 89 17.16 -11.25 -7.42
C SER A 89 16.86 -10.24 -8.52
N ALA A 90 17.05 -10.58 -9.80
CA ALA A 90 16.64 -9.73 -10.91
C ALA A 90 15.11 -9.49 -10.91
N SER A 91 14.31 -10.51 -10.58
CA SER A 91 12.85 -10.35 -10.46
C SER A 91 12.38 -9.61 -9.20
N GLN A 92 13.18 -9.60 -8.12
CA GLN A 92 12.88 -8.88 -6.88
C GLN A 92 13.48 -7.46 -6.84
N GLY A 93 14.51 -7.20 -7.65
CA GLY A 93 15.16 -5.90 -7.78
C GLY A 93 14.56 -5.00 -8.86
N GLU A 94 13.55 -5.47 -9.60
CA GLU A 94 12.75 -4.60 -10.46
C GLU A 94 11.91 -3.68 -9.58
N TYR A 95 12.13 -2.37 -9.72
CA TYR A 95 11.26 -1.34 -9.14
C TYR A 95 9.81 -1.67 -9.46
N SER A 96 9.00 -1.88 -8.42
CA SER A 96 7.55 -2.02 -8.53
C SER A 96 6.93 -0.64 -8.36
N PRO A 97 6.31 -0.06 -9.41
CA PRO A 97 5.56 1.19 -9.29
C PRO A 97 4.45 1.10 -8.23
N GLU A 98 3.93 -0.11 -8.00
CA GLU A 98 2.91 -0.39 -7.01
C GLU A 98 3.42 -0.20 -5.58
N ASP A 99 4.62 -0.73 -5.28
CA ASP A 99 5.22 -0.64 -3.95
C ASP A 99 5.50 0.82 -3.57
N PHE A 100 5.90 1.64 -4.55
CA PHE A 100 6.07 3.07 -4.33
C PHE A 100 4.75 3.78 -4.00
N VAL A 101 3.69 3.48 -4.74
CA VAL A 101 2.36 4.05 -4.47
C VAL A 101 1.89 3.62 -3.08
N ASN A 102 1.89 2.32 -2.81
CA ASN A 102 1.47 1.74 -1.52
C ASN A 102 2.26 2.32 -0.34
N GLY A 103 3.57 2.46 -0.49
CA GLY A 103 4.44 3.04 0.54
C GLY A 103 4.12 4.51 0.83
N VAL A 104 3.83 5.31 -0.20
CA VAL A 104 3.46 6.73 -0.02
C VAL A 104 2.05 6.89 0.55
N THR A 105 1.12 6.00 0.21
CA THR A 105 -0.28 6.06 0.65
C THR A 105 -0.58 5.24 1.89
N LEU A 106 0.42 4.60 2.51
CA LEU A 106 0.27 3.74 3.68
C LEU A 106 -0.77 2.64 3.47
N ASP A 107 -0.72 2.00 2.29
CA ASP A 107 -1.64 0.94 1.88
C ASP A 107 -3.14 1.35 1.89
N ALA A 108 -3.43 2.65 1.75
CA ALA A 108 -4.80 3.13 1.61
C ALA A 108 -5.51 2.46 0.42
N GLU A 109 -6.78 2.10 0.60
CA GLU A 109 -7.63 1.64 -0.50
C GLU A 109 -7.89 2.80 -1.46
N ILE A 110 -7.31 2.73 -2.66
CA ILE A 110 -7.45 3.74 -3.71
C ILE A 110 -8.35 3.18 -4.81
N ALA A 111 -9.24 4.02 -5.35
CA ALA A 111 -10.11 3.60 -6.45
C ALA A 111 -9.29 3.05 -7.65
N PRO A 112 -9.69 1.90 -8.26
CA PRO A 112 -8.86 1.21 -9.26
C PRO A 112 -8.39 2.07 -10.44
N GLN A 113 -9.24 2.99 -10.90
CA GLN A 113 -8.93 3.93 -11.98
C GLN A 113 -7.83 4.94 -11.59
N LEU A 114 -7.83 5.41 -10.34
CA LEU A 114 -6.79 6.29 -9.81
C LEU A 114 -5.51 5.50 -9.57
N PHE A 115 -5.61 4.32 -8.97
CA PHE A 115 -4.46 3.47 -8.69
C PHE A 115 -3.69 3.11 -9.97
N ARG A 116 -4.41 2.78 -11.06
CA ARG A 116 -3.80 2.54 -12.38
C ARG A 116 -3.01 3.76 -12.88
N LYS A 117 -3.55 4.96 -12.73
CA LYS A 117 -2.87 6.21 -13.13
C LYS A 117 -1.65 6.49 -12.26
N LEU A 118 -1.75 6.31 -10.95
CA LEU A 118 -0.62 6.45 -10.04
C LEU A 118 0.52 5.49 -10.37
N LYS A 119 0.23 4.22 -10.66
CA LYS A 119 1.23 3.26 -11.13
C LYS A 119 1.89 3.69 -12.44
N SER A 120 1.15 4.34 -13.33
CA SER A 120 1.71 4.87 -14.58
C SER A 120 2.64 6.06 -14.32
N VAL A 121 2.29 6.97 -13.42
CA VAL A 121 3.15 8.09 -13.01
C VAL A 121 4.42 7.58 -12.32
N ALA A 122 4.28 6.59 -11.42
CA ALA A 122 5.39 5.92 -10.74
C ALA A 122 6.34 5.22 -11.72
N ALA A 123 5.81 4.53 -12.73
CA ALA A 123 6.64 3.91 -13.78
C ALA A 123 7.39 4.95 -14.65
N LEU A 124 6.79 6.13 -14.89
CA LEU A 124 7.44 7.17 -15.68
C LEU A 124 8.65 7.75 -14.95
N ILE A 125 8.55 8.02 -13.64
CA ILE A 125 9.67 8.60 -12.91
C ILE A 125 10.87 7.64 -12.80
N ASP A 126 10.64 6.33 -12.77
CA ASP A 126 11.71 5.33 -12.74
C ASP A 126 12.64 5.36 -13.97
N THR A 127 12.09 5.76 -15.12
CA THR A 127 12.82 5.75 -16.41
C THR A 127 13.21 7.13 -16.94
N ALA A 128 12.71 8.20 -16.32
CA ALA A 128 12.87 9.58 -16.80
C ALA A 128 14.30 10.11 -16.70
N LYS A 129 14.81 10.68 -17.79
CA LYS A 129 16.17 11.24 -17.86
C LYS A 129 16.23 12.64 -18.46
N GLU A 130 15.31 12.93 -19.39
CA GLU A 130 15.33 14.15 -20.18
C GLU A 130 14.15 15.08 -19.82
N ILE A 131 14.23 16.32 -20.30
CA ILE A 131 13.24 17.37 -20.03
C ILE A 131 11.85 16.95 -20.54
N GLU A 132 11.77 16.31 -21.70
CA GLU A 132 10.52 15.83 -22.29
C GLU A 132 9.86 14.77 -21.40
N ASP A 133 10.65 13.91 -20.75
CA ASP A 133 10.14 12.92 -19.78
C ASP A 133 9.55 13.62 -18.57
N PHE A 134 10.24 14.64 -18.03
CA PHE A 134 9.76 15.41 -16.87
C PHE A 134 8.46 16.17 -17.21
N GLN A 135 8.37 16.74 -18.40
CA GLN A 135 7.14 17.39 -18.87
C GLN A 135 5.98 16.39 -19.00
N ALA A 136 6.25 15.19 -19.55
CA ALA A 136 5.26 14.12 -19.65
C ALA A 136 4.76 13.65 -18.27
N ILE A 137 5.65 13.57 -17.28
CA ILE A 137 5.27 13.33 -15.87
C ILE A 137 4.33 14.43 -15.38
N GLY A 138 4.65 15.70 -15.62
CA GLY A 138 3.78 16.83 -15.26
C GLY A 138 2.36 16.69 -15.86
N VAL A 139 2.27 16.32 -17.14
CA VAL A 139 0.99 16.07 -17.82
C VAL A 139 0.23 14.93 -17.15
N GLN A 140 0.88 13.80 -16.89
CA GLN A 140 0.23 12.64 -16.26
C GLN A 140 -0.21 12.91 -14.82
N CYS A 141 0.58 13.64 -14.03
CA CYS A 141 0.17 14.11 -12.72
C CYS A 141 -1.10 14.98 -12.83
N ARG A 142 -1.12 15.96 -13.74
CA ARG A 142 -2.29 16.84 -13.94
C ARG A 142 -3.54 16.05 -14.36
N GLU A 143 -3.42 15.10 -15.27
CA GLU A 143 -4.52 14.23 -15.68
C GLU A 143 -5.01 13.35 -14.51
N THR A 144 -4.10 12.87 -13.68
CA THR A 144 -4.45 12.08 -12.48
C THR A 144 -5.18 12.92 -11.45
N LEU A 145 -4.77 14.18 -11.25
CA LEU A 145 -5.49 15.10 -10.38
C LEU A 145 -6.89 15.42 -10.92
N ILE A 146 -7.05 15.63 -12.23
CA ILE A 146 -8.39 15.81 -12.83
C ILE A 146 -9.26 14.58 -12.57
N GLU A 147 -8.72 13.37 -12.76
CA GLU A 147 -9.43 12.12 -12.48
C GLU A 147 -9.83 12.03 -11.01
N LEU A 148 -8.93 12.40 -10.08
CA LEU A 148 -9.24 12.47 -8.65
C LEU A 148 -10.41 13.42 -8.39
N GLY A 149 -10.35 14.64 -8.95
CA GLY A 149 -11.43 15.61 -8.84
C GLY A 149 -12.76 15.08 -9.38
N ASN A 150 -12.75 14.33 -10.49
CA ASN A 150 -13.95 13.70 -11.03
C ASN A 150 -14.46 12.55 -10.14
N HIS A 151 -13.56 11.78 -9.55
CA HIS A 151 -13.89 10.66 -8.69
C HIS A 151 -14.57 11.10 -7.40
N ILE A 152 -14.05 12.15 -6.76
CA ILE A 152 -14.55 12.62 -5.46
C ILE A 152 -15.77 13.54 -5.58
N TYR A 153 -16.05 14.10 -6.76
CA TYR A 153 -17.08 15.11 -6.93
C TYR A 153 -18.46 14.51 -7.17
N ASP A 154 -19.43 14.92 -6.37
CA ASP A 154 -20.86 14.68 -6.62
C ASP A 154 -21.56 16.01 -6.95
N PRO A 155 -22.46 16.05 -7.96
CA PRO A 155 -23.22 17.25 -8.31
C PRO A 155 -23.95 17.91 -7.13
N ALA A 156 -24.41 17.12 -6.16
CA ALA A 156 -25.06 17.58 -4.95
C ALA A 156 -24.17 18.51 -4.10
N MET A 157 -22.84 18.36 -4.20
CA MET A 157 -21.89 19.20 -3.47
C MET A 157 -21.91 20.67 -3.89
N ALA A 158 -22.39 20.96 -5.10
CA ALA A 158 -22.54 22.34 -5.56
C ALA A 158 -23.84 23.01 -5.07
N GLY A 159 -24.81 22.25 -4.56
CA GLY A 159 -26.16 22.75 -4.27
C GLY A 159 -26.77 23.45 -5.49
N ASP A 160 -27.32 24.65 -5.28
CA ASP A 160 -27.87 25.51 -6.34
C ASP A 160 -26.80 26.24 -7.18
N GLY A 161 -25.52 26.00 -6.91
CA GLY A 161 -24.39 26.63 -7.60
C GLY A 161 -24.12 26.07 -9.00
N GLU A 162 -23.31 26.80 -9.77
CA GLU A 162 -22.86 26.34 -11.09
C GLU A 162 -21.95 25.10 -10.98
N GLN A 163 -22.21 24.12 -11.83
CA GLN A 163 -21.46 22.87 -11.90
C GLN A 163 -20.04 23.13 -12.47
N PRO A 164 -18.97 22.68 -11.81
CA PRO A 164 -17.62 22.84 -12.33
C PRO A 164 -17.40 21.99 -13.58
N GLN A 165 -16.64 22.54 -14.54
CA GLN A 165 -16.18 21.79 -15.71
C GLN A 165 -15.40 20.54 -15.28
N ALA A 166 -15.41 19.50 -16.12
CA ALA A 166 -14.72 18.23 -15.85
C ALA A 166 -13.23 18.42 -15.54
N SER A 167 -12.56 19.38 -16.17
CA SER A 167 -11.14 19.69 -15.96
C SER A 167 -10.86 20.62 -14.77
N ASN A 168 -11.89 21.17 -14.11
CA ASN A 168 -11.72 22.13 -13.02
C ASN A 168 -11.48 21.42 -11.68
N PHE A 169 -10.29 20.82 -11.57
CA PHE A 169 -9.83 20.08 -10.40
C PHE A 169 -9.95 20.87 -9.10
N LYS A 170 -9.39 22.09 -9.06
CA LYS A 170 -9.36 22.91 -7.83
C LYS A 170 -10.77 23.17 -7.29
N ARG A 171 -11.73 23.50 -8.17
CA ARG A 171 -13.10 23.78 -7.74
C ARG A 171 -13.82 22.54 -7.23
N LYS A 172 -13.62 21.39 -7.87
CA LYS A 172 -14.20 20.11 -7.42
C LYS A 172 -13.69 19.72 -6.02
N CYS A 173 -12.39 19.83 -5.82
CA CYS A 173 -11.76 19.64 -4.52
C CYS A 173 -12.26 20.60 -3.45
N GLU A 174 -12.43 21.88 -3.79
CA GLU A 174 -12.97 22.87 -2.87
C GLU A 174 -14.41 22.53 -2.43
N LEU A 175 -15.27 22.16 -3.38
CA LEU A 175 -16.64 21.75 -3.09
C LEU A 175 -16.67 20.49 -2.22
N PHE A 176 -15.84 19.50 -2.52
CA PHE A 176 -15.70 18.28 -1.71
C PHE A 176 -15.32 18.58 -0.26
N ILE A 177 -14.27 19.39 -0.06
CA ILE A 177 -13.79 19.76 1.29
C ILE A 177 -14.86 20.56 2.04
N GLN A 178 -15.54 21.51 1.37
CA GLN A 178 -16.61 22.30 1.99
C GLN A 178 -17.82 21.43 2.34
N PHE A 179 -18.10 20.42 1.53
CA PHE A 179 -19.21 19.51 1.74
C PHE A 179 -18.96 18.59 2.92
N TYR A 180 -17.85 17.86 2.97
CA TYR A 180 -17.60 16.78 3.93
C TYR A 180 -16.88 17.18 5.21
N LEU A 181 -16.15 18.29 5.20
CA LEU A 181 -15.38 18.72 6.36
C LEU A 181 -16.03 19.95 6.97
N LYS A 182 -17.33 19.92 7.28
CA LYS A 182 -18.04 21.07 7.89
C LYS A 182 -17.58 21.34 9.34
N GLY A 183 -18.10 22.41 9.95
CA GLY A 183 -17.84 22.74 11.35
C GLY A 183 -16.49 23.40 11.64
N SER A 184 -16.34 23.92 12.86
CA SER A 184 -15.10 24.57 13.32
C SER A 184 -13.99 23.57 13.63
N GLU A 185 -14.36 22.36 14.05
CA GLU A 185 -13.46 21.26 14.37
C GLU A 185 -12.61 20.79 13.17
N ASN A 186 -13.12 20.95 11.95
CA ASN A 186 -12.38 20.63 10.73
C ASN A 186 -11.68 21.85 10.10
N ALA A 187 -11.71 23.04 10.71
CA ALA A 187 -11.25 24.28 10.06
C ALA A 187 -9.77 24.24 9.64
N ASP A 188 -8.89 23.79 10.54
CA ASP A 188 -7.46 23.66 10.27
C ASP A 188 -7.19 22.57 9.24
N TYR A 189 -7.87 21.43 9.35
CA TYR A 189 -7.73 20.31 8.42
C TYR A 189 -8.13 20.72 7.00
N ARG A 190 -9.30 21.36 6.84
CA ARG A 190 -9.74 21.96 5.57
C ARG A 190 -8.71 22.91 4.98
N SER A 191 -8.17 23.81 5.81
CA SER A 191 -7.19 24.83 5.38
C SER A 191 -5.91 24.20 4.84
N ILE A 192 -5.39 23.18 5.52
CA ILE A 192 -4.19 22.45 5.11
C ILE A 192 -4.42 21.70 3.79
N ILE A 193 -5.52 20.95 3.68
CA ILE A 193 -5.83 20.18 2.47
C ILE A 193 -6.03 21.12 1.27
N LYS A 194 -6.70 22.27 1.46
CA LYS A 194 -6.87 23.27 0.40
C LYS A 194 -5.52 23.79 -0.11
N LYS A 195 -4.61 24.17 0.80
CA LYS A 195 -3.26 24.65 0.43
C LYS A 195 -2.45 23.59 -0.29
N LEU A 196 -2.52 22.34 0.19
CA LEU A 196 -1.84 21.21 -0.46
C LEU A 196 -2.38 20.99 -1.87
N THR A 197 -3.71 20.97 -2.03
CA THR A 197 -4.38 20.81 -3.33
C THR A 197 -3.95 21.88 -4.33
N GLU A 198 -3.99 23.14 -3.93
CA GLU A 198 -3.60 24.27 -4.79
C GLU A 198 -2.12 24.17 -5.18
N SER A 199 -1.23 23.92 -4.21
CA SER A 199 0.21 23.84 -4.42
C SER A 199 0.59 22.67 -5.33
N THR A 200 0.02 21.49 -5.12
CA THR A 200 0.29 20.31 -5.95
C THR A 200 -0.17 20.51 -7.38
N TRP A 201 -1.37 21.08 -7.58
CA TRP A 201 -1.86 21.41 -8.91
C TRP A 201 -0.95 22.42 -9.63
N ASP A 202 -0.59 23.51 -8.95
CA ASP A 202 0.25 24.56 -9.54
C ASP A 202 1.65 24.03 -9.87
N TYR A 203 2.19 23.15 -9.02
CA TYR A 203 3.47 22.51 -9.26
C TYR A 203 3.44 21.54 -10.45
N ALA A 204 2.38 20.72 -10.60
CA ALA A 204 2.21 19.85 -11.76
C ALA A 204 2.14 20.64 -13.09
N ASN A 205 1.43 21.77 -13.09
CA ASN A 205 1.41 22.68 -14.24
C ASN A 205 2.80 23.30 -14.51
N LYS A 206 3.54 23.69 -13.46
CA LYS A 206 4.92 24.20 -13.61
C LYS A 206 5.82 23.16 -14.28
N ILE A 207 5.79 21.91 -13.83
CA ILE A 207 6.62 20.83 -14.39
C ILE A 207 6.26 20.56 -15.86
N THR A 208 4.98 20.56 -16.20
CA THR A 208 4.49 20.39 -17.59
C THR A 208 5.10 21.38 -18.58
N HIS A 209 5.43 22.60 -18.13
CA HIS A 209 5.97 23.66 -18.98
C HIS A 209 7.47 23.93 -18.75
N SER A 210 8.10 23.23 -17.82
CA SER A 210 9.49 23.50 -17.43
C SER A 210 10.47 23.00 -18.49
N ARG A 211 11.42 23.85 -18.86
CA ARG A 211 12.53 23.49 -19.77
C ARG A 211 13.86 23.27 -19.04
N SER A 212 13.83 23.28 -17.72
CA SER A 212 15.01 23.19 -16.87
C SER A 212 14.72 22.45 -15.57
N ALA A 213 13.60 21.71 -15.51
CA ALA A 213 13.28 20.90 -14.33
C ALA A 213 14.34 19.83 -14.16
N THR A 214 14.75 19.62 -12.91
CA THR A 214 15.61 18.50 -12.55
C THR A 214 14.78 17.24 -12.31
N TYR A 215 15.44 16.08 -12.35
CA TYR A 215 14.84 14.81 -11.93
C TYR A 215 14.19 14.91 -10.54
N TYR A 216 14.85 15.57 -9.58
CA TYR A 216 14.34 15.71 -8.21
C TYR A 216 13.08 16.57 -8.13
N GLU A 217 12.95 17.59 -8.99
CA GLU A 217 11.71 18.39 -9.09
C GLU A 217 10.57 17.58 -9.72
N ALA A 218 10.85 16.78 -10.75
CA ALA A 218 9.86 15.86 -11.32
C ALA A 218 9.43 14.79 -10.31
N SER A 219 10.38 14.19 -9.58
CA SER A 219 10.13 13.24 -8.50
C SER A 219 9.28 13.84 -7.39
N THR A 220 9.56 15.09 -7.00
CA THR A 220 8.72 15.83 -6.03
C THR A 220 7.28 15.96 -6.52
N CYS A 221 7.07 16.24 -7.81
CA CYS A 221 5.74 16.33 -8.41
C CYS A 221 4.98 15.02 -8.33
N VAL A 222 5.65 13.89 -8.61
CA VAL A 222 5.07 12.55 -8.47
C VAL A 222 4.67 12.27 -7.04
N THR A 223 5.57 12.50 -6.08
CA THR A 223 5.30 12.28 -4.65
C THR A 223 4.11 13.12 -4.19
N LEU A 224 4.07 14.42 -4.53
CA LEU A 224 2.94 15.28 -4.19
C LEU A 224 1.62 14.80 -4.82
N CYS A 225 1.66 14.30 -6.05
CA CYS A 225 0.47 13.76 -6.73
C CYS A 225 -0.05 12.50 -6.03
N ILE A 226 0.81 11.53 -5.74
CA ILE A 226 0.44 10.28 -5.06
C ILE A 226 -0.07 10.59 -3.65
N SER A 227 0.67 11.40 -2.88
CA SER A 227 0.26 11.79 -1.53
C SER A 227 -1.07 12.53 -1.53
N LEU A 228 -1.34 13.41 -2.51
CA LEU A 228 -2.61 14.11 -2.57
C LEU A 228 -3.79 13.16 -2.82
N VAL A 229 -3.64 12.17 -3.70
CA VAL A 229 -4.67 11.13 -3.86
C VAL A 229 -4.90 10.41 -2.54
N GLY A 230 -3.84 9.94 -1.87
CA GLY A 230 -3.96 9.29 -0.56
C GLY A 230 -4.61 10.17 0.50
N VAL A 231 -4.36 11.49 0.48
CA VAL A 231 -5.02 12.45 1.39
C VAL A 231 -6.53 12.50 1.15
N TYR A 232 -6.99 12.51 -0.10
CA TYR A 232 -8.44 12.52 -0.38
C TYR A 232 -9.10 11.18 -0.05
N GLU A 233 -8.43 10.06 -0.30
CA GLU A 233 -8.91 8.74 0.15
C GLU A 233 -9.01 8.69 1.68
N ASN A 234 -8.04 9.23 2.41
CA ASN A 234 -8.12 9.35 3.87
C ASN A 234 -9.31 10.19 4.34
N ILE A 235 -9.71 11.23 3.58
CA ILE A 235 -10.91 12.01 3.90
C ILE A 235 -12.16 11.16 3.66
N LEU A 236 -12.24 10.42 2.56
CA LEU A 236 -13.34 9.50 2.29
C LEU A 236 -13.46 8.46 3.41
N GLN A 237 -12.34 7.83 3.79
CA GLN A 237 -12.30 6.90 4.92
C GLN A 237 -12.74 7.59 6.22
N LYS A 238 -12.23 8.79 6.53
CA LYS A 238 -12.69 9.55 7.71
C LYS A 238 -14.20 9.77 7.70
N VAL A 239 -14.80 10.09 6.55
CA VAL A 239 -16.22 10.43 6.41
C VAL A 239 -17.11 9.20 6.51
N PHE A 240 -16.72 8.10 5.87
CA PHE A 240 -17.54 6.91 5.71
C PHE A 240 -17.21 5.78 6.70
N ASP A 241 -16.11 5.87 7.44
CA ASP A 241 -15.80 4.95 8.53
C ASP A 241 -16.75 5.22 9.72
N PRO A 242 -17.61 4.24 10.08
CA PRO A 242 -18.60 4.38 11.13
C PRO A 242 -18.00 4.37 12.55
N LEU A 243 -16.69 4.14 12.70
CA LEU A 243 -16.00 4.00 13.98
C LEU A 243 -15.02 5.14 14.25
N SER A 244 -14.20 5.52 13.26
CA SER A 244 -13.05 6.42 13.48
C SER A 244 -13.40 7.80 14.04
N GLN A 245 -14.65 8.25 13.84
CA GLN A 245 -15.16 9.52 14.33
C GLN A 245 -15.53 9.50 15.81
N TYR A 246 -15.72 8.32 16.39
CA TYR A 246 -16.25 8.17 17.75
C TYR A 246 -15.17 7.70 18.73
N HIS A 247 -15.47 7.91 20.01
CA HIS A 247 -14.67 7.43 21.13
C HIS A 247 -15.60 6.84 22.18
N CYS A 248 -15.08 5.95 23.01
CA CYS A 248 -15.80 5.44 24.16
C CYS A 248 -16.21 6.61 25.08
N SER A 249 -17.48 6.70 25.45
CA SER A 249 -17.99 7.74 26.38
C SER A 249 -17.34 7.65 27.77
N VAL A 250 -16.94 6.43 28.19
CA VAL A 250 -16.38 6.18 29.53
C VAL A 250 -14.86 6.40 29.59
N CYS A 251 -14.10 5.78 28.69
CA CYS A 251 -12.63 5.77 28.77
C CYS A 251 -11.93 6.52 27.64
N GLN A 252 -12.68 7.13 26.71
CA GLN A 252 -12.16 7.90 25.57
C GLN A 252 -11.31 7.09 24.57
N SER A 253 -11.27 5.75 24.71
CA SER A 253 -10.61 4.87 23.74
C SER A 253 -11.27 4.93 22.37
N LYS A 254 -10.47 4.87 21.31
CA LYS A 254 -10.93 4.72 19.92
C LYS A 254 -11.04 3.27 19.45
N LYS A 255 -10.68 2.29 20.29
CA LYS A 255 -10.82 0.86 19.98
C LYS A 255 -12.27 0.43 20.21
N LEU A 256 -13.08 0.69 19.21
CA LEU A 256 -14.51 0.42 19.20
C LEU A 256 -14.82 -0.65 18.15
N SER A 257 -15.79 -1.50 18.47
CA SER A 257 -16.36 -2.49 17.56
C SER A 257 -17.87 -2.29 17.48
N ILE A 258 -18.47 -2.62 16.33
CA ILE A 258 -19.93 -2.53 16.15
C ILE A 258 -20.58 -3.72 16.89
N ASP A 259 -21.43 -3.42 17.86
CA ASP A 259 -22.17 -4.42 18.66
C ASP A 259 -23.61 -4.61 18.14
N GLY A 260 -24.18 -3.58 17.50
CA GLY A 260 -25.48 -3.65 16.84
C GLY A 260 -25.93 -2.29 16.29
N ASP A 261 -27.07 -2.30 15.60
CA ASP A 261 -27.71 -1.10 15.04
C ASP A 261 -29.23 -1.16 15.17
N ASP A 262 -29.87 0.01 15.25
CA ASP A 262 -31.30 0.17 15.03
C ASP A 262 -31.53 0.80 13.66
N SER A 263 -32.09 0.02 12.73
CA SER A 263 -32.46 0.47 11.39
C SER A 263 -33.97 0.70 11.25
N ASP A 264 -34.37 1.61 10.36
CA ASP A 264 -35.79 1.82 10.05
C ASP A 264 -36.32 0.90 8.94
N GLU A 265 -37.59 1.08 8.57
CA GLU A 265 -38.29 0.25 7.57
C GLU A 265 -37.63 0.32 6.18
N ASP A 266 -36.88 1.38 5.88
CA ASP A 266 -36.14 1.58 4.63
C ASP A 266 -34.69 1.07 4.73
N GLY A 267 -34.30 0.51 5.88
CA GLY A 267 -32.95 -0.01 6.15
C GLY A 267 -31.92 1.07 6.48
N MET A 268 -32.35 2.29 6.83
CA MET A 268 -31.46 3.37 7.24
C MET A 268 -31.15 3.27 8.73
N VAL A 269 -29.86 3.27 9.08
CA VAL A 269 -29.38 3.18 10.46
C VAL A 269 -29.70 4.48 11.21
N LYS A 270 -30.51 4.38 12.26
CA LYS A 270 -30.85 5.49 13.18
C LYS A 270 -29.95 5.53 14.41
N LYS A 271 -29.54 4.36 14.90
CA LYS A 271 -28.63 4.23 16.04
C LYS A 271 -27.58 3.17 15.81
N LEU A 272 -26.39 3.41 16.32
CA LEU A 272 -25.28 2.46 16.30
C LEU A 272 -24.78 2.25 17.74
N TYR A 273 -24.63 0.99 18.11
CA TYR A 273 -24.11 0.57 19.41
C TYR A 273 -22.66 0.15 19.26
N LEU A 274 -21.75 0.89 19.90
CA LEU A 274 -20.31 0.69 19.81
C LEU A 274 -19.76 0.12 21.11
N ARG A 275 -19.20 -1.09 21.06
CA ARG A 275 -18.56 -1.70 22.22
C ARG A 275 -17.08 -1.34 22.27
N CYS A 276 -16.66 -0.81 23.42
CA CYS A 276 -15.26 -0.53 23.68
C CYS A 276 -14.47 -1.81 24.01
N GLU A 277 -13.39 -2.05 23.29
CA GLU A 277 -12.54 -3.23 23.52
C GLU A 277 -11.68 -3.11 24.79
N GLU A 278 -11.38 -1.89 25.24
CA GLU A 278 -10.56 -1.64 26.43
C GLU A 278 -11.34 -1.77 27.75
N CYS A 279 -12.53 -1.17 27.85
CA CYS A 279 -13.31 -1.13 29.10
C CYS A 279 -14.63 -1.91 29.05
N GLY A 280 -15.04 -2.42 27.88
CA GLY A 280 -16.27 -3.17 27.69
C GLY A 280 -17.56 -2.33 27.67
N ALA A 281 -17.49 -1.01 27.87
CA ALA A 281 -18.66 -0.14 27.84
C ALA A 281 -19.24 0.01 26.43
N THR A 282 -20.57 0.14 26.35
CA THR A 282 -21.30 0.41 25.11
C THR A 282 -21.55 1.91 24.98
N THR A 283 -21.18 2.47 23.84
CA THR A 283 -21.43 3.88 23.47
C THR A 283 -22.52 3.90 22.41
N GLU A 284 -23.59 4.66 22.66
CA GLU A 284 -24.69 4.84 21.70
C GLU A 284 -24.39 6.05 20.81
N VAL A 285 -24.51 5.86 19.50
CA VAL A 285 -24.41 6.94 18.50
C VAL A 285 -25.76 7.08 17.82
N VAL A 286 -26.33 8.28 17.84
CA VAL A 286 -27.61 8.59 17.18
C VAL A 286 -27.35 9.42 15.95
N PHE A 287 -27.87 8.99 14.81
CA PHE A 287 -27.78 9.72 13.55
C PHE A 287 -28.94 10.71 13.42
N GLU A 288 -28.64 12.00 13.20
CA GLU A 288 -29.68 13.02 13.01
C GLU A 288 -30.27 12.88 11.60
N GLY A 289 -31.60 12.76 11.50
CA GLY A 289 -32.30 12.79 10.21
C GLY A 289 -32.21 14.18 9.57
N ASN A 290 -31.97 14.23 8.26
CA ASN A 290 -32.03 15.50 7.52
C ASN A 290 -33.48 15.97 7.36
N ASP A 291 -33.85 17.04 8.07
CA ASP A 291 -35.14 17.74 7.90
C ASP A 291 -35.07 18.88 6.85
N GLY A 292 -34.21 18.81 5.83
CA GLY A 292 -33.99 19.95 4.92
C GLY A 292 -33.72 19.61 3.44
N ASP A 293 -34.18 20.50 2.55
CA ASP A 293 -34.05 20.49 1.07
C ASP A 293 -32.60 20.52 0.54
N ASN A 294 -31.58 20.54 1.40
CA ASN A 294 -30.18 20.53 0.99
C ASN A 294 -29.59 19.13 1.17
N PRO A 295 -28.95 18.55 0.15
CA PRO A 295 -28.30 17.25 0.29
C PRO A 295 -27.16 17.38 1.30
N THR A 296 -27.35 16.85 2.50
CA THR A 296 -26.32 16.75 3.53
C THR A 296 -26.05 15.28 3.82
N TYR A 297 -24.79 14.90 4.00
CA TYR A 297 -24.49 13.55 4.47
C TYR A 297 -24.79 13.47 5.98
N THR A 298 -25.36 12.35 6.40
CA THR A 298 -25.81 12.14 7.78
C THR A 298 -24.63 12.04 8.74
N THR A 299 -24.69 12.75 9.87
CA THR A 299 -23.68 12.67 10.94
C THR A 299 -24.29 12.12 12.23
N GLY A 300 -23.53 11.30 12.95
CA GLY A 300 -23.93 10.75 14.23
C GLY A 300 -23.40 11.56 15.41
N LYS A 301 -24.13 11.56 16.52
CA LYS A 301 -23.70 12.14 17.81
C LYS A 301 -23.68 11.05 18.87
N VAL A 302 -22.59 11.02 19.64
CA VAL A 302 -22.48 10.15 20.83
C VAL A 302 -23.46 10.64 21.89
N VAL A 303 -24.22 9.71 22.47
CA VAL A 303 -25.04 9.96 23.67
C VAL A 303 -24.13 9.82 24.89
N GLU A 304 -23.89 10.93 25.59
CA GLU A 304 -23.09 10.98 26.82
C GLU A 304 -23.82 10.39 28.03
#